data_AF-A0A1N6ANX6-F1
#
_entry.id   AF-A0A1N6ANX6-F1
#
_cell.length_a   1.000
_cell.length_b   1.000
_cell.length_c   1.000
_cell.angle_alpha   90.00
_cell.angle_beta   90.00
_cell.angle_gamma   90.00
#
_symmetry.space_group_name_H-M   'P 1'
#
loop_
_entity.id
_entity.type
_entity.pdbx_description
1 polymer ?
#
loop_
_entity_poly.entity_id
_entity_poly.type
_entity_poly.pdbx_seq_one_letter_code
_entity_poly.pdbx_strand_id
1 'polypeptide(L)' 'MKVGTVCDVCQDRRREAKTYGVVSEGRTAETDRCAEHAAPFEALFAAKEPRPGRRPYQATTMEEIEARKANQASARSRA' A
#
# COMPACT_ATOMS: atom_id res chain seq x y z
N MET A 1 0.10 37.41 -10.02
CA MET A 1 0.75 36.08 -10.06
C MET A 1 0.65 35.51 -8.65
N LYS A 2 -0.14 34.44 -8.43
CA LYS A 2 -0.12 33.76 -7.12
C LYS A 2 1.25 33.11 -6.97
N VAL A 3 1.99 33.48 -5.92
CA VAL A 3 3.21 32.76 -5.54
C VAL A 3 2.75 31.42 -5.00
N GLY A 4 2.69 30.41 -5.88
CA GLY A 4 2.53 29.03 -5.46
C GLY A 4 3.78 28.58 -4.71
N THR A 5 3.61 27.69 -3.74
CA THR A 5 4.72 26.97 -3.11
C THR A 5 5.56 26.30 -4.19
N VAL A 6 6.88 26.44 -4.11
CA VAL A 6 7.84 25.93 -5.09
C VAL A 6 8.49 24.71 -4.48
N CYS A 7 8.72 23.66 -5.27
CA CYS A 7 9.41 22.48 -4.76
C CYS A 7 10.84 22.84 -4.31
N ASP A 8 11.18 22.50 -3.06
CA ASP A 8 12.51 22.76 -2.47
C ASP A 8 13.65 22.01 -3.18
N VAL A 9 13.33 20.95 -3.93
CA VAL A 9 14.32 20.10 -4.61
C VAL A 9 14.68 20.64 -5.98
N CYS A 10 13.70 20.76 -6.87
CA CYS A 10 13.94 21.14 -8.26
C CYS A 10 13.72 22.62 -8.55
N GLN A 11 13.12 23.37 -7.62
CA GLN A 11 12.84 24.81 -7.72
C GLN A 11 12.01 25.22 -8.96
N ASP A 12 11.33 24.27 -9.61
CA ASP A 12 10.52 24.51 -10.80
C ASP A 12 9.19 25.18 -10.42
N ARG A 13 9.09 26.48 -10.71
CA ARG A 13 7.90 27.31 -10.44
C ARG A 13 6.70 26.97 -11.33
N ARG A 14 6.88 26.14 -12.36
CA ARG A 14 5.80 25.70 -13.25
C ARG A 14 5.05 24.50 -12.69
N ARG A 15 5.60 23.84 -11.67
CA ARG A 15 5.00 22.67 -11.03
C ARG A 15 4.40 23.06 -9.68
N GLU A 16 3.21 22.57 -9.41
CA GLU A 16 2.58 22.72 -8.10
C GLU A 16 3.33 21.86 -7.07
N ALA A 17 3.59 22.43 -5.90
CA ALA A 17 4.19 21.73 -4.77
C ALA A 17 3.20 21.62 -3.60
N LYS A 18 3.27 20.49 -2.89
CA LYS A 18 2.55 20.27 -1.63
C LYS A 18 3.52 20.42 -0.47
N THR A 19 3.04 20.98 0.64
CA THR A 19 3.82 21.12 1.88
C THR A 19 3.72 19.85 2.72
N TYR A 20 4.87 19.36 3.18
CA TYR A 20 4.99 18.18 4.03
C TYR A 20 5.69 18.53 5.34
N GLY A 21 5.11 18.11 6.46
CA GLY A 21 5.77 18.14 7.76
C GLY A 21 6.66 16.91 7.94
N VAL A 22 7.90 17.11 8.37
CA VAL A 22 8.87 16.07 8.69
C VAL A 22 9.23 16.15 10.16
N VAL A 23 9.09 15.03 10.87
CA VAL A 23 9.47 14.90 12.28
C VAL A 23 10.58 13.85 12.38
N SER A 24 11.73 14.23 12.92
CA SER A 24 12.88 13.33 13.11
C SER A 24 13.61 13.66 14.41
N GLU A 25 13.76 12.67 15.30
CA GLU A 25 14.51 12.82 16.57
C GLU A 25 14.08 14.04 17.40
N GLY A 26 12.78 14.31 17.49
CA GLY A 26 12.23 15.45 18.22
C GLY A 26 12.37 16.80 17.51
N ARG A 27 12.92 16.84 16.30
CA ARG A 27 12.97 18.03 15.45
C ARG A 27 11.82 18.01 14.46
N THR A 28 11.21 19.17 14.24
CA THR A 28 10.15 19.39 13.25
C THR A 28 10.65 20.33 12.16
N ALA A 29 10.31 20.03 10.91
CA ALA A 29 10.59 20.87 9.76
C ALA A 29 9.46 20.75 8.74
N GLU A 30 9.35 21.72 7.85
CA GLU A 30 8.42 21.72 6.71
C GLU A 30 9.22 21.70 5.40
N THR A 31 8.69 21.05 4.37
CA THR A 31 9.30 21.06 3.03
C THR A 31 8.23 20.97 1.94
N ASP A 32 8.41 21.72 0.87
CA ASP A 32 7.54 21.74 -0.29
C ASP A 32 8.05 20.79 -1.38
N ARG A 33 7.19 19.90 -1.87
CA ARG A 33 7.55 18.87 -2.87
C ARG A 33 6.54 18.82 -4.00
N CYS A 34 7.02 18.86 -5.25
CA CYS A 34 6.17 18.55 -6.42
C CYS A 34 5.85 17.06 -6.49
N ALA A 35 4.87 16.67 -7.30
CA ALA A 35 4.38 15.28 -7.37
C ALA A 35 5.50 14.23 -7.54
N GLU A 36 6.51 14.52 -8.35
CA GLU A 36 7.65 13.63 -8.61
C GLU A 36 8.51 13.44 -7.35
N HIS A 37 8.88 14.52 -6.67
CA HIS A 37 9.71 14.48 -5.46
C HIS A 37 8.93 14.12 -4.19
N ALA A 38 7.61 14.24 -4.23
CA ALA A 38 6.71 13.79 -3.17
C ALA A 38 6.44 12.28 -3.24
N ALA A 39 6.65 11.63 -4.40
CA ALA A 39 6.35 10.21 -4.58
C ALA A 39 6.98 9.28 -3.52
N PRO A 40 8.24 9.47 -3.09
CA PRO A 40 8.82 8.66 -2.01
C PRO A 40 8.09 8.83 -0.67
N PHE A 41 7.55 10.01 -0.37
CA PHE A 41 6.84 10.27 0.88
C PHE A 41 5.47 9.59 0.86
N GLU A 42 4.74 9.71 -0.25
CA GLU A 42 3.43 9.07 -0.45
C GLU A 42 3.54 7.54 -0.42
N ALA A 43 4.63 6.98 -0.95
CA ALA A 43 4.88 5.54 -0.94
C ALA A 43 4.97 4.96 0.49
N LEU A 44 5.46 5.74 1.46
CA LEU A 44 5.50 5.33 2.87
C LEU A 44 4.11 5.17 3.48
N PHE A 45 3.13 5.95 3.00
CA PHE A 45 1.74 5.86 3.44
C PHE A 45 0.96 4.78 2.69
N ALA A 46 1.25 4.55 1.42
CA ALA A 46 0.63 3.50 0.62
C ALA A 46 0.94 2.08 1.15
N ALA A 47 2.11 1.87 1.74
CA ALA A 47 2.49 0.58 2.32
C ALA A 47 1.67 0.15 3.56
N LYS A 48 0.80 1.03 4.09
CA LYS A 48 -0.10 0.73 5.22
C LYS A 48 -1.45 0.13 4.83
N GLU A 49 -1.69 -0.23 3.56
CA GLU A 49 -2.82 -1.12 3.30
C GLU A 49 -2.61 -2.42 4.10
N PRO A 50 -3.57 -2.80 4.97
CA PRO A 50 -3.45 -4.02 5.73
C PRO A 50 -3.33 -5.16 4.72
N ARG A 51 -2.16 -5.80 4.68
CA ARG A 51 -2.01 -7.05 3.93
C ARG A 51 -3.18 -7.94 4.34
N PRO A 52 -3.95 -8.51 3.39
CA PRO A 52 -5.06 -9.37 3.74
C PRO A 52 -4.52 -10.42 4.71
N GLY A 53 -5.03 -10.38 5.95
CA GLY A 53 -4.56 -11.27 7.00
C GLY A 53 -4.62 -12.70 6.48
N ARG A 54 -3.56 -13.50 6.71
CA ARG A 54 -3.60 -14.92 6.34
C ARG A 54 -4.84 -15.52 7.00
N ARG A 55 -5.75 -16.03 6.18
CA ARG A 55 -6.97 -16.70 6.66
C ARG A 55 -6.55 -17.75 7.70
N PRO A 56 -7.18 -17.79 8.88
CA PRO A 56 -6.81 -18.75 9.91
C PRO A 56 -6.89 -20.16 9.32
N TYR A 57 -5.81 -20.92 9.47
CA TYR A 57 -5.76 -22.30 9.01
C TYR A 57 -6.71 -23.12 9.87
N GLN A 58 -7.75 -23.69 9.27
CA GLN A 58 -8.60 -24.66 9.95
C GLN A 58 -8.01 -26.05 9.71
N ALA A 59 -7.52 -26.67 10.79
CA ALA A 59 -7.17 -28.08 10.77
C ALA A 59 -8.46 -28.88 10.56
N THR A 60 -8.49 -29.67 9.48
CA THR A 60 -9.57 -30.61 9.16
C THR A 60 -9.05 -32.02 9.33
N THR A 61 -9.94 -32.95 9.67
CA THR A 61 -9.59 -34.35 9.87
C THR A 61 -9.23 -35.03 8.54
N MET A 62 -8.49 -36.14 8.61
CA MET A 62 -8.12 -36.90 7.41
C MET A 62 -9.37 -37.40 6.65
N GLU A 63 -10.41 -37.77 7.39
CA GLU A 63 -11.70 -38.23 6.85
C GLU A 63 -12.43 -37.14 6.05
N GLU A 64 -12.44 -35.90 6.55
CA GLU A 64 -12.98 -34.74 5.81
C GLU A 64 -12.19 -34.43 4.52
N ILE A 65 -10.87 -34.65 4.53
CA ILE A 65 -10.01 -34.47 3.35
C ILE A 65 -10.35 -35.51 2.28
N GLU A 66 -10.56 -36.76 2.67
CA GLU A 66 -10.92 -37.85 1.76
C GLU A 66 -12.33 -37.66 1.18
N ALA A 67 -13.31 -37.28 2.01
CA ALA A 67 -14.67 -36.97 1.56
C ALA A 67 -14.68 -35.82 0.53
N ARG A 68 -13.87 -34.78 0.74
CA ARG A 68 -13.76 -33.65 -0.20
C ARG A 68 -13.12 -34.07 -1.52
N LYS A 69 -12.11 -34.95 -1.49
CA LYS A 69 -11.50 -35.52 -2.71
C LYS A 69 -12.49 -36.40 -3.48
N ALA A 70 -13.25 -37.26 -2.79
CA ALA A 70 -14.24 -38.12 -3.41
C ALA A 70 -15.34 -37.32 -4.12
N ASN A 71 -15.83 -36.25 -3.49
CA ASN A 71 -16.82 -35.35 -4.09
C ASN A 71 -16.27 -34.61 -5.31
N GLN A 72 -15.00 -34.15 -5.28
CA GLN A 72 -14.37 -33.51 -6.44
C GLN A 72 -14.13 -34.49 -7.61
N ALA A 73 -13.75 -35.73 -7.31
CA ALA A 73 -13.58 -36.78 -8.32
C ALA A 73 -14.92 -37.12 -9.01
N SER A 74 -15.99 -37.20 -8.21
CA SER A 74 -17.35 -37.50 -8.69
C SER A 74 -17.96 -36.36 -9.51
N ALA A 75 -17.60 -35.11 -9.21
CA ALA A 75 -18.03 -33.95 -9.99
C ALA A 75 -17.31 -33.86 -11.35
N ARG A 76 -16.05 -34.27 -11.40
CA ARG A 76 -15.24 -34.28 -12.64
C ARG A 76 -15.60 -35.40 -13.60
N SER A 77 -16.14 -36.51 -13.12
CA SER A 77 -16.58 -37.63 -13.96
C SER A 77 -18.00 -37.46 -14.52
N ARG A 78 -18.71 -36.40 -14.10
CA ARG A 78 -20.08 -36.06 -14.56
C ARG A 78 -20.12 -34.84 -15.50
N ALA A 79 -18.97 -34.24 -15.83
CA ALA A 79 -18.83 -33.15 -16.81
C ALA A 79 -18.18 -33.68 -18.08
#